data_AF-A0A1D1YTX2-F1
#
_entry.id   AF-A0A1D1YTX2-F1
#
_cell.length_a   1.000
_cell.length_b   1.000
_cell.length_c   1.000
_cell.angle_alpha   90.00
_cell.angle_beta   90.00
_cell.angle_gamma   90.00
#
_symmetry.space_group_name_H-M   'P 1'
#
loop_
_entity.id
_entity.type
_entity.pdbx_description
1 polymer ?
#
loop_
_entity_poly.entity_id
_entity_poly.type
_entity_poly.pdbx_seq_one_letter_code
_entity_poly.pdbx_strand_id
1 'polypeptide(L)'
;RRGISPTSTMKVAIFVLAVVATAHAGLIPATTLLRAPQHDSAVIQSERLGGNFAYSSVEGHAYQAVSPVVQHVQTPVAVSYHATPVQVPVLKQEQVAYKAAPVVHTYAAAAPVVSTYAAAAPV
;
A
#
# COMPACT_ATOMS: atom_id res chain seq x y z
N ARG A 1 -52.44 -1.88 -16.91
CA ARG A 1 -52.17 -2.26 -15.50
C ARG A 1 -52.37 -3.77 -15.35
N ARG A 2 -51.33 -4.61 -15.44
CA ARG A 2 -51.46 -6.03 -15.06
C ARG A 2 -51.44 -6.09 -13.53
N GLY A 3 -52.56 -6.49 -12.93
CA GLY A 3 -52.66 -6.68 -11.48
C GLY A 3 -51.83 -7.89 -11.06
N ILE A 4 -51.03 -7.72 -10.01
CA ILE A 4 -50.28 -8.81 -9.38
C ILE A 4 -51.32 -9.77 -8.77
N SER A 5 -51.29 -11.04 -9.16
CA SER A 5 -52.21 -12.05 -8.61
C SER A 5 -51.79 -12.39 -7.17
N PRO A 6 -52.73 -12.73 -6.27
CA PRO A 6 -52.41 -13.05 -4.87
C PRO A 6 -51.42 -14.21 -4.74
N THR A 7 -51.45 -15.17 -5.67
CA THR A 7 -50.48 -16.26 -5.77
C THR A 7 -49.08 -15.78 -6.14
N SER A 8 -48.94 -14.75 -6.97
CA SER A 8 -47.62 -14.18 -7.28
C SER A 8 -47.06 -13.38 -6.09
N THR A 9 -47.90 -12.65 -5.36
CA THR A 9 -47.52 -11.94 -4.13
C THR A 9 -47.01 -12.92 -3.06
N MET A 10 -47.71 -14.04 -2.86
CA MET A 10 -47.30 -15.06 -1.89
C MET A 10 -45.95 -15.70 -2.26
N LYS A 11 -45.73 -16.02 -3.53
CA LYS A 11 -44.46 -16.57 -4.01
C LYS A 11 -43.30 -15.60 -3.81
N VAL A 12 -43.49 -14.32 -4.10
CA VAL A 12 -42.48 -13.28 -3.88
C VAL A 12 -42.17 -13.11 -2.40
N ALA A 13 -43.20 -13.09 -1.53
CA ALA A 13 -43.01 -12.99 -0.09
C ALA A 13 -42.21 -14.18 0.47
N ILE A 14 -42.53 -15.41 0.06
CA ILE A 14 -41.80 -16.61 0.47
C ILE A 14 -40.34 -16.55 -0.01
N PHE A 15 -40.13 -16.11 -1.26
CA PHE A 15 -38.77 -15.99 -1.81
C PHE A 15 -37.93 -14.97 -1.05
N VAL A 16 -38.49 -13.79 -0.75
CA VAL A 16 -37.78 -12.76 0.03
C VAL A 16 -37.49 -13.25 1.45
N LEU A 17 -38.45 -13.88 2.12
CA LEU A 17 -38.23 -14.44 3.46
C LEU A 17 -37.14 -15.53 3.46
N ALA A 18 -37.10 -16.39 2.43
CA ALA A 18 -36.07 -17.41 2.29
C ALA A 18 -34.66 -16.80 2.10
N VAL A 19 -34.53 -15.76 1.26
CA VAL A 19 -33.26 -15.05 1.04
C VAL A 19 -32.80 -14.34 2.31
N VAL A 20 -33.72 -13.72 3.04
CA VAL A 20 -33.41 -13.07 4.32
C VAL A 20 -32.95 -14.13 5.33
N ALA A 21 -33.65 -15.26 5.45
CA ALA A 21 -33.26 -16.33 6.37
C ALA A 21 -31.86 -16.90 6.07
N THR A 22 -31.52 -17.13 4.79
CA THR A 22 -30.19 -17.65 4.41
C THR A 22 -29.08 -16.62 4.61
N ALA A 23 -29.34 -15.33 4.41
CA ALA A 23 -28.37 -14.26 4.69
C ALA A 23 -28.04 -14.14 6.19
N HIS A 24 -29.02 -14.39 7.08
CA HIS A 24 -28.81 -14.32 8.53
C HIS A 24 -28.13 -15.57 9.11
N ALA A 25 -28.27 -16.73 8.46
CA ALA A 25 -27.67 -17.99 8.90
C ALA A 25 -26.13 -17.96 8.92
N GLY A 26 -25.50 -17.09 8.11
CA GLY A 26 -24.04 -16.91 8.10
C GLY A 26 -23.52 -15.86 9.09
N LEU A 27 -24.40 -15.08 9.73
CA LEU A 27 -24.03 -14.01 10.66
C LEU A 27 -24.04 -14.45 12.13
N ILE A 28 -24.77 -15.52 12.44
CA ILE A 28 -24.78 -16.11 13.78
C ILE A 28 -23.81 -17.29 13.77
N PRO A 29 -22.66 -17.20 14.44
CA PRO A 29 -21.72 -18.30 14.53
C PRO A 29 -22.42 -19.51 15.14
N ALA A 30 -22.38 -20.64 14.42
CA ALA A 30 -23.02 -21.86 14.86
C ALA A 30 -22.43 -22.30 16.20
N THR A 31 -23.31 -22.56 17.17
CA THR A 31 -22.90 -23.13 18.45
C THR A 31 -22.31 -24.50 18.21
N THR A 32 -21.06 -24.74 18.61
CA THR A 32 -20.41 -26.05 18.48
C THR A 32 -20.21 -26.69 19.83
N LEU A 33 -20.33 -28.02 19.90
CA LEU A 33 -20.03 -28.78 21.10
C LEU A 33 -18.55 -29.14 21.10
N LEU A 34 -17.80 -28.60 22.06
CA LEU A 34 -16.39 -28.90 22.25
C LEU A 34 -16.18 -29.67 23.55
N ARG A 35 -15.09 -30.45 23.62
CA ARG A 35 -14.69 -31.11 24.87
C ARG A 35 -14.41 -30.07 25.93
N ALA A 36 -14.86 -30.34 27.15
CA ALA A 36 -14.60 -29.49 28.30
C ALA A 36 -13.88 -30.30 29.40
N PRO A 37 -12.57 -30.60 29.25
CA PRO A 37 -11.82 -31.48 30.15
C PRO A 37 -11.86 -31.05 31.62
N GLN A 38 -11.98 -29.74 31.86
CA GLN A 38 -12.14 -29.16 33.20
C GLN A 38 -13.40 -29.62 33.96
N HIS A 39 -14.38 -30.19 33.25
CA HIS A 39 -15.60 -30.77 33.82
C HIS A 39 -15.66 -32.30 33.68
N ASP A 40 -14.60 -32.92 33.15
CA ASP A 40 -14.52 -34.37 33.09
C ASP A 40 -14.44 -34.91 34.52
N SER A 41 -15.11 -36.04 34.76
CA SER A 41 -15.10 -36.72 36.05
C SER A 41 -14.77 -38.18 35.87
N ALA A 42 -14.16 -38.78 36.89
CA ALA A 42 -13.92 -40.22 36.93
C ALA A 42 -14.20 -40.72 38.34
N VAL A 43 -14.84 -41.88 38.43
CA VAL A 43 -15.05 -42.60 39.70
C VAL A 43 -14.22 -43.86 39.65
N ILE A 44 -13.33 -44.02 40.64
CA ILE A 44 -12.51 -45.21 40.81
C ILE A 44 -12.96 -45.91 42.08
N GLN A 45 -13.26 -47.19 41.95
CA GLN A 45 -13.67 -48.05 43.05
C GLN A 45 -12.67 -49.19 43.19
N SER A 46 -12.38 -49.56 44.44
CA SER A 46 -11.58 -50.73 44.76
C SER A 46 -12.29 -51.57 45.81
N GLU A 47 -12.26 -52.88 45.61
CA GLU A 47 -12.81 -53.85 46.56
C GLU A 47 -11.81 -54.97 46.81
N ARG A 48 -11.93 -55.63 47.97
CA ARG A 48 -11.11 -56.79 48.28
C ARG A 48 -11.94 -58.06 48.12
N LEU A 49 -11.70 -58.79 47.03
CA LEU A 49 -12.44 -59.99 46.68
C LEU A 49 -11.54 -61.22 46.88
N GLY A 50 -11.87 -62.09 47.82
CA GLY A 50 -11.17 -63.38 48.02
C GLY A 50 -9.67 -63.28 48.33
N GLY A 51 -9.18 -62.14 48.81
CA GLY A 51 -7.75 -61.90 49.10
C GLY A 51 -7.03 -60.99 48.10
N ASN A 52 -7.63 -60.72 46.94
CA ASN A 52 -7.08 -59.85 45.89
C ASN A 52 -7.80 -58.50 45.84
N PHE A 53 -7.17 -57.48 45.24
CA PHE A 53 -7.79 -56.18 44.96
C PHE A 53 -8.45 -56.21 43.58
N ALA A 54 -9.76 -55.93 43.54
CA ALA A 54 -10.51 -55.68 42.32
C ALA A 54 -10.68 -54.17 42.14
N TYR A 55 -10.57 -53.68 40.92
CA TYR A 55 -10.70 -52.26 40.59
C TYR A 55 -11.76 -52.06 39.50
N SER A 56 -12.50 -50.96 39.58
CA SER A 56 -13.44 -50.51 38.56
C SER A 56 -13.28 -49.00 38.36
N SER A 57 -13.42 -48.55 37.11
CA SER A 57 -13.35 -47.13 36.74
C SER A 57 -14.51 -46.77 35.82
N VAL A 58 -15.18 -45.66 36.10
CA VAL A 58 -16.20 -45.07 35.23
C VAL A 58 -15.78 -43.65 34.90
N GLU A 59 -15.65 -43.34 33.61
CA GLU A 59 -15.28 -42.01 33.11
C GLU A 59 -16.51 -41.27 32.58
N GLY A 60 -16.67 -40.02 33.00
CA GLY A 60 -17.71 -39.11 32.55
C GLY A 60 -17.08 -37.95 31.78
N HIS A 61 -17.10 -38.03 30.45
CA HIS A 61 -16.61 -36.98 29.56
C HIS A 61 -17.63 -35.85 29.40
N ALA A 62 -17.18 -34.61 29.57
CA ALA A 62 -17.99 -33.42 29.48
C ALA A 62 -17.79 -32.69 28.15
N TYR A 63 -18.88 -32.08 27.69
CA TYR A 63 -18.94 -31.25 26.51
C TYR A 63 -19.63 -29.94 26.83
N GLN A 64 -19.15 -28.85 26.23
CA GLN A 64 -19.70 -27.52 26.40
C GLN A 64 -20.07 -26.93 25.05
N ALA A 65 -21.21 -26.24 25.01
CA ALA A 65 -21.60 -25.44 23.85
C ALA A 65 -20.78 -24.15 23.82
N VAL A 66 -20.06 -23.93 22.73
CA VAL A 66 -19.24 -22.75 22.49
C VAL A 66 -19.82 -22.00 21.29
N SER A 67 -20.17 -20.73 21.53
CA SER A 67 -20.65 -19.80 20.50
C SER A 67 -19.61 -18.70 20.36
N PRO A 68 -18.66 -18.81 19.41
CA PRO A 68 -17.60 -17.83 19.28
C PRO A 68 -18.17 -16.48 18.82
N VAL A 69 -17.70 -15.35 19.36
CA VAL A 69 -18.11 -14.04 18.85
C VAL A 69 -17.19 -13.65 17.69
N VAL A 70 -17.74 -13.48 16.50
CA VAL A 70 -16.97 -13.03 15.32
C VAL A 70 -17.12 -11.52 15.18
N GLN A 71 -16.04 -10.78 15.41
CA GLN A 71 -16.01 -9.32 15.25
C GLN A 71 -15.07 -8.92 14.12
N HIS A 72 -15.52 -8.02 13.26
CA HIS A 72 -14.68 -7.42 12.22
C HIS A 72 -13.93 -6.20 12.80
N VAL A 73 -12.64 -6.35 13.09
CA VAL A 73 -11.79 -5.26 13.57
C VAL A 73 -11.01 -4.68 12.40
N GLN A 74 -11.34 -3.45 11.99
CA GLN A 74 -10.57 -2.72 10.98
C GLN A 74 -9.36 -2.05 11.65
N THR A 75 -8.16 -2.56 11.38
CA THR A 75 -6.91 -1.89 11.77
C THR A 75 -6.38 -1.08 10.59
N PRO A 76 -6.22 0.25 10.69
CA PRO A 76 -5.66 1.05 9.59
C PRO A 76 -4.18 0.66 9.34
N VAL A 77 -3.81 0.45 8.07
CA VAL A 77 -2.45 0.02 7.63
C VAL A 77 -1.81 1.01 6.65
N ALA A 78 -1.87 2.33 6.92
CA ALA A 78 -1.16 3.26 6.04
C ALA A 78 -0.69 4.54 6.74
N VAL A 79 0.56 4.90 6.45
CA VAL A 79 1.13 6.23 6.68
C VAL A 79 1.51 6.78 5.30
N SER A 80 0.89 7.90 4.91
CA SER A 80 1.22 8.60 3.66
C SER A 80 2.30 9.64 3.92
N TYR A 81 3.46 9.47 3.30
CA TYR A 81 4.53 10.48 3.29
C TYR A 81 4.41 11.34 2.03
N HIS A 82 4.50 12.67 2.18
CA HIS A 82 4.61 13.60 1.08
C HIS A 82 5.92 14.40 1.24
N ALA A 83 6.73 14.43 0.18
CA ALA A 83 7.95 15.24 0.14
C ALA A 83 7.64 16.57 -0.54
N THR A 84 8.04 17.67 0.10
CA THR A 84 8.04 18.99 -0.55
C THR A 84 9.27 19.10 -1.45
N PRO A 85 9.14 19.32 -2.77
CA PRO A 85 10.29 19.47 -3.64
C PRO A 85 11.05 20.77 -3.30
N VAL A 86 12.35 20.64 -3.06
CA VAL A 86 13.25 21.78 -2.84
C VAL A 86 13.55 22.43 -4.20
N GLN A 87 13.21 23.72 -4.36
CA GLN A 87 13.60 24.48 -5.54
C GLN A 87 15.02 25.01 -5.38
N VAL A 88 15.93 24.62 -6.27
CA VAL A 88 17.30 25.15 -6.33
C VAL A 88 17.33 26.31 -7.32
N PRO A 89 17.89 27.49 -6.97
CA PRO A 89 18.01 28.61 -7.92
C PRO A 89 18.91 28.27 -9.10
N VAL A 90 18.45 28.53 -10.32
CA VAL A 90 19.28 28.45 -11.53
C VAL A 90 20.16 29.71 -11.59
N LEU A 91 21.48 29.53 -11.53
CA LEU A 91 22.44 30.61 -11.79
C LEU A 91 22.44 30.93 -13.29
N LYS A 92 22.15 32.19 -13.64
CA LYS A 92 22.29 32.69 -15.02
C LYS A 92 23.77 32.82 -15.35
N GLN A 93 24.23 32.14 -16.39
CA GLN A 93 25.56 32.40 -16.97
C GLN A 93 25.49 33.70 -17.78
N GLU A 94 26.30 34.69 -17.40
CA GLU A 94 26.46 35.91 -18.17
C GLU A 94 27.19 35.60 -19.49
N GLN A 95 26.54 35.91 -20.60
CA GLN A 95 27.12 35.80 -21.94
C GLN A 95 28.12 36.93 -22.13
N VAL A 96 29.41 36.60 -22.19
CA VAL A 96 30.48 37.56 -22.46
C VAL A 96 30.38 38.02 -23.91
N ALA A 97 30.03 39.29 -24.13
CA ALA A 97 30.01 39.90 -25.46
C ALA A 97 31.44 40.31 -25.86
N TYR A 98 32.01 39.64 -26.87
CA TYR A 98 33.27 40.06 -27.46
C TYR A 98 33.05 41.21 -28.44
N LYS A 99 33.74 42.33 -28.23
CA LYS A 99 33.69 43.50 -29.11
C LYS A 99 34.64 43.29 -30.29
N ALA A 100 34.13 43.41 -31.53
CA ALA A 100 34.97 43.32 -32.72
C ALA A 100 35.98 44.48 -32.79
N ALA A 101 37.22 44.18 -33.19
CA ALA A 101 38.29 45.17 -33.35
C ALA A 101 38.07 46.04 -34.60
N PRO A 102 38.46 47.33 -34.59
CA PRO A 102 38.29 48.22 -35.72
C PRO A 102 39.25 47.86 -36.86
N VAL A 103 38.74 47.91 -38.10
CA VAL A 103 39.51 47.67 -39.34
C VAL A 103 40.33 48.91 -39.66
N VAL A 104 41.64 48.74 -39.86
CA VAL A 104 42.57 49.82 -40.27
C VAL A 104 42.85 49.71 -41.77
N HIS A 105 42.60 50.78 -42.52
CA HIS A 105 42.98 50.90 -43.92
C HIS A 105 44.27 51.71 -44.05
N THR A 106 45.32 51.12 -44.63
CA THR A 106 46.57 51.81 -44.96
C THR A 106 46.58 52.25 -46.43
N TYR A 107 46.80 53.53 -46.68
CA TYR A 107 47.06 54.08 -48.01
C TYR A 107 48.58 54.18 -48.25
N ALA A 108 49.03 53.81 -49.45
CA ALA A 108 50.44 53.90 -49.85
C ALA A 108 50.82 55.34 -50.22
N ALA A 109 51.92 55.85 -49.64
CA ALA A 109 52.46 57.17 -49.93
C ALA A 109 53.31 57.16 -51.21
N ALA A 110 53.21 58.22 -52.03
CA ALA A 110 54.00 58.40 -53.25
C ALA A 110 55.48 58.68 -52.94
N ALA A 111 56.39 58.09 -53.72
CA ALA A 111 57.84 58.19 -53.51
C ALA A 111 58.40 59.59 -53.91
N PRO A 112 59.39 60.12 -53.18
CA PRO A 112 59.98 61.43 -53.45
C PRO A 112 60.99 61.41 -54.61
N VAL A 113 61.00 62.48 -55.40
CA VAL A 113 61.96 62.76 -56.48
C VAL A 113 63.14 63.56 -55.91
N VAL A 114 64.38 63.12 -56.16
CA VAL A 114 65.61 63.83 -55.77
C VAL A 114 66.20 64.55 -56.98
N SER A 115 66.59 65.82 -56.80
CA SER A 115 67.19 66.65 -57.84
C SER A 115 68.45 67.37 -57.34
N THR A 116 69.51 67.30 -58.16
CA THR A 116 70.74 68.13 -58.19
C THR A 116 71.69 68.04 -56.99
N TYR A 117 73.00 68.31 -57.09
CA TYR A 117 73.75 69.27 -57.92
C TYR A 117 75.24 68.86 -58.03
N ALA A 118 75.93 69.34 -59.07
CA ALA A 118 77.37 69.19 -59.29
C ALA A 118 78.16 70.31 -58.59
N ALA A 119 79.36 70.02 -58.05
CA ALA A 119 80.29 71.06 -57.60
C ALA A 119 81.77 70.65 -57.75
N ALA A 120 82.43 71.41 -58.64
CA ALA A 120 83.83 71.80 -58.84
C ALA A 120 85.03 71.08 -58.14
N ALA A 121 86.04 70.76 -58.96
CA ALA A 121 87.47 70.68 -58.60
C ALA A 121 88.04 72.10 -58.39
N PRO A 122 89.14 72.37 -57.63
CA PRO A 122 90.53 71.95 -57.91
C PRO A 122 91.42 71.78 -56.62
N VAL A 123 92.70 71.38 -56.64
CA VAL A 123 93.94 72.12 -56.99
C VAL A 123 94.99 71.15 -57.52
#